data_AF-A0A914QI77-F1
#
_entry.id   AF-A0A914QI77-F1
#
_cell.length_a   1.000
_cell.length_b   1.000
_cell.length_c   1.000
_cell.angle_alpha   90.00
_cell.angle_beta   90.00
_cell.angle_gamma   90.00
#
_symmetry.space_group_name_H-M   'P 1'
#
loop_
_entity.id
_entity.type
_entity.pdbx_description
1 polymer ?
#
loop_
_entity_poly.entity_id
_entity_poly.type
_entity_poly.pdbx_seq_one_letter_code
_entity_poly.pdbx_strand_id
1 'polypeptide(L)'
;MVAGISARVLTPLLVSYFNKTGRLEEWRPIFFVIAGTSAFSTVFFVIFSSSEVQPWARIPNNRRPTKLELDELKKENEIEIDTMAADMLP
;
A
#
# COMPACT_ATOMS: atom_id res chain seq x y z
N MET A 1 8.94 5.03 8.12
CA MET A 1 9.13 3.82 8.96
C MET A 1 9.30 4.14 10.44
N VAL A 2 10.07 5.18 10.82
CA VAL A 2 10.33 5.53 12.24
C VAL A 2 9.10 6.11 12.97
N ALA A 3 8.30 6.95 12.30
CA ALA A 3 7.13 7.59 12.91
C ALA A 3 6.01 6.63 13.35
N GLY A 4 5.88 5.46 12.71
CA GLY A 4 4.92 4.43 13.13
C GLY A 4 5.43 3.61 14.32
N ILE A 5 6.75 3.48 14.46
CA ILE A 5 7.37 2.70 15.54
C ILE A 5 7.32 3.49 16.85
N SER A 6 7.50 4.81 16.82
CA SER A 6 7.41 5.65 18.01
C SER A 6 6.04 5.54 18.70
N ALA A 7 4.95 5.55 17.93
CA ALA A 7 3.61 5.34 18.48
C ALA A 7 3.50 4.02 19.26
N ARG A 8 4.08 2.94 18.73
CA ARG A 8 4.05 1.61 19.38
C ARG A 8 4.83 1.55 20.68
N VAL A 9 5.92 2.29 20.79
CA VAL A 9 6.71 2.40 22.03
C VAL A 9 6.00 3.27 23.06
N LEU A 10 5.29 4.31 22.63
CA LEU A 10 4.58 5.23 23.51
C LEU A 10 3.28 4.65 24.09
N THR A 11 2.60 3.75 23.38
CA THR A 11 1.33 3.14 23.84
C THR A 11 1.41 2.51 25.24
N PRO A 12 2.35 1.61 25.56
CA PRO A 12 2.43 1.03 26.90
C PRO A 12 2.79 2.05 27.99
N LEU A 13 3.52 3.13 27.65
CA LEU A 13 3.81 4.21 28.59
C LEU A 13 2.56 5.03 28.91
N LEU A 14 1.75 5.33 27.90
CA LEU A 14 0.47 6.01 28.06
C LEU A 14 -0.50 5.17 28.91
N VAL A 15 -0.61 3.88 28.62
CA VAL A 15 -1.45 2.96 29.41
C VAL A 15 -0.93 2.86 30.85
N SER A 16 0.38 2.74 31.06
CA SER A 16 0.99 2.71 32.39
C SER A 16 0.81 4.01 33.18
N TYR A 17 0.69 5.15 32.48
CA TYR A 17 0.39 6.43 33.12
C TYR A 17 -1.04 6.49 33.66
N PHE A 18 -2.03 6.10 32.84
CA PHE A 18 -3.45 6.19 33.22
C PHE A 18 -3.93 5.03 34.08
N ASN A 19 -3.44 3.82 33.82
CA ASN A 19 -3.89 2.60 34.47
C ASN A 19 -2.90 2.15 35.55
N LYS A 20 -3.07 2.72 36.75
CA LYS A 20 -2.22 2.43 37.93
C LYS A 20 -2.80 1.31 38.77
N THR A 21 -4.13 1.20 38.81
CA THR A 21 -4.85 0.36 39.77
C THR A 21 -5.68 -0.72 39.08
N GLY A 22 -5.80 -0.68 37.75
CA GLY A 22 -6.55 -1.69 36.99
C GLY A 22 -8.05 -1.43 36.92
N ARG A 23 -8.53 -0.28 37.40
CA ARG A 23 -9.98 -0.03 37.52
C ARG A 23 -10.60 0.37 36.20
N LEU A 24 -11.87 0.01 36.00
CA LEU A 24 -12.62 0.33 34.76
C LEU A 24 -12.69 1.82 34.46
N GLU A 25 -12.73 2.66 35.49
CA GLU A 25 -12.74 4.12 35.37
C GLU A 25 -11.46 4.71 34.74
N GLU A 26 -10.31 4.06 34.95
CA GLU A 26 -9.01 4.47 34.41
C GLU A 26 -8.90 4.25 32.89
N TRP A 27 -9.74 3.38 32.31
CA TRP A 27 -9.73 3.07 30.89
C TRP A 27 -10.47 4.09 30.02
N ARG A 28 -11.48 4.78 30.57
CA ARG A 28 -12.25 5.82 29.86
C ARG A 28 -11.36 6.86 29.17
N PRO A 29 -10.40 7.51 29.85
CA PRO A 29 -9.53 8.50 29.21
C PRO A 29 -8.67 7.89 28.09
N ILE A 30 -8.22 6.65 28.23
CA ILE A 30 -7.42 5.95 27.20
C ILE A 30 -8.24 5.80 25.92
N PHE A 31 -9.51 5.36 26.03
CA PHE A 31 -10.39 5.23 24.86
C PHE A 31 -10.68 6.58 24.19
N PHE A 32 -10.85 7.65 24.96
CA PHE A 32 -11.03 8.99 24.39
C PHE A 32 -9.78 9.49 23.64
N VAL A 33 -8.57 9.21 24.14
CA VAL A 33 -7.32 9.56 23.45
C VAL A 33 -7.19 8.80 22.12
N ILE A 34 -7.52 7.50 22.13
CA ILE A 34 -7.50 6.68 20.91
C ILE A 34 -8.51 7.22 19.90
N ALA A 35 -9.76 7.44 20.32
CA ALA A 35 -10.80 7.97 19.45
C ALA A 35 -10.42 9.34 18.88
N GLY A 36 -9.89 10.24 19.70
CA GLY A 36 -9.43 11.56 19.28
C GLY A 36 -8.29 11.49 18.27
N THR A 37 -7.31 10.61 18.50
CA THR A 37 -6.17 10.43 17.58
C THR A 37 -6.62 9.84 16.24
N SER A 38 -7.49 8.82 16.26
CA SER A 38 -8.06 8.24 15.03
C SER A 38 -8.88 9.26 14.23
N ALA A 39 -9.72 10.05 14.90
CA ALA A 39 -10.49 11.11 14.25
C ALA A 39 -9.56 12.17 13.65
N PHE A 40 -8.56 12.63 14.41
CA PHE A 40 -7.57 13.60 13.93
C PHE A 40 -6.78 13.08 12.72
N SER A 41 -6.28 11.84 12.77
CA SER A 41 -5.58 11.23 11.64
C SER A 41 -6.47 11.11 10.40
N THR A 42 -7.76 10.81 10.60
CA THR A 42 -8.73 10.74 9.49
C THR A 42 -8.92 12.11 8.84
N VAL A 43 -9.16 13.15 9.64
CA VAL A 43 -9.32 14.52 9.15
C VAL A 43 -8.06 14.99 8.42
N PHE A 44 -6.89 14.75 9.01
CA PHE A 44 -5.61 15.09 8.41
C PHE A 44 -5.41 14.35 7.07
N PHE A 45 -5.71 13.05 7.02
CA PHE A 45 -5.61 12.28 5.79
C PHE A 45 -6.56 12.80 4.71
N VAL A 46 -7.82 13.09 5.04
CA VAL A 46 -8.81 13.60 4.07
C VAL A 46 -8.36 14.93 3.46
N ILE A 47 -7.74 15.82 4.25
CA ILE A 47 -7.30 17.14 3.77
C ILE A 47 -6.05 17.04 2.89
N PHE A 48 -5.08 16.19 3.25
CA PHE A 48 -3.76 16.18 2.63
C PHE A 48 -3.48 14.99 1.69
N SER A 49 -4.38 14.01 1.60
CA SER A 49 -4.23 12.86 0.71
C SER A 49 -4.38 13.26 -0.76
N SER A 50 -3.62 12.61 -1.64
CA SER A 50 -3.79 12.68 -3.10
C SER A 50 -4.02 11.28 -3.66
N SER A 51 -5.06 11.15 -4.48
CA SER A 51 -5.41 9.92 -5.19
C SER A 51 -4.80 9.82 -6.59
N GLU A 52 -4.00 10.80 -7.01
CA GLU A 52 -3.36 10.77 -8.32
C GLU A 52 -2.23 9.73 -8.38
N VAL A 53 -2.05 9.12 -9.56
CA VAL A 53 -0.93 8.23 -9.82
C VAL A 53 0.37 9.00 -9.66
N GLN A 54 1.11 8.60 -8.64
CA GLN A 54 2.36 9.23 -8.24
C GLN A 54 3.42 9.08 -9.35
N PRO A 55 4.35 10.03 -9.50
CA PRO A 55 5.28 10.05 -10.63
C PRO A 55 6.13 8.78 -10.76
N TRP A 56 6.48 8.14 -9.64
CA TRP A 56 7.24 6.89 -9.63
C TRP A 56 6.46 5.68 -10.19
N ALA A 57 5.13 5.74 -10.21
CA ALA A 57 4.27 4.72 -10.79
C ALA A 57 3.94 5.00 -12.28
N ARG A 58 4.35 6.15 -12.82
CA ARG A 58 4.17 6.47 -14.24
C ARG A 58 5.25 5.76 -15.06
N ILE A 59 4.87 4.68 -15.74
CA ILE A 59 5.74 4.05 -16.74
C ILE A 59 5.89 5.05 -17.90
N PRO A 60 7.10 5.55 -18.20
CA PRO A 60 7.30 6.47 -19.31
C PRO A 60 6.88 5.80 -20.62
N ASN A 61 6.19 6.56 -21.47
CA ASN A 61 5.55 6.05 -22.70
C ASN A 61 6.56 5.47 -23.71
N ASN A 62 7.86 5.72 -23.51
CA ASN A 62 8.95 5.19 -24.34
C ASN A 62 9.32 3.72 -24.04
N ARG A 63 8.77 3.10 -22.98
CA ARG A 63 8.95 1.68 -22.66
C ARG A 63 7.69 0.86 -22.83
N ARG A 64 6.59 1.47 -23.25
CA ARG A 64 5.40 0.73 -23.65
C ARG A 64 5.60 0.39 -25.12
N PRO A 65 5.82 -0.88 -25.50
CA PRO A 65 5.73 -1.24 -26.90
C PRO A 65 4.37 -0.74 -27.40
N THR A 66 4.39 -0.07 -28.54
CA THR A 66 3.18 0.41 -29.19
C THR A 66 2.27 -0.79 -29.42
N LYS A 67 0.94 -0.60 -29.44
CA LYS A 67 0.01 -1.73 -29.72
C LYS A 67 0.43 -2.52 -30.96
N LEU A 68 0.94 -1.83 -31.99
CA LEU A 68 1.51 -2.43 -33.20
C LEU A 68 2.70 -3.35 -32.90
N GLU A 69 3.67 -2.90 -32.10
CA GLU A 69 4.83 -3.72 -31.70
C GLU A 69 4.40 -4.91 -30.82
N LEU A 70 3.38 -4.75 -29.98
CA LEU A 70 2.83 -5.85 -29.18
C LEU A 70 2.13 -6.90 -30.05
N ASP A 71 1.39 -6.46 -31.06
CA ASP A 71 0.68 -7.35 -31.97
C ASP A 71 1.67 -8.08 -32.89
N GLU A 72 2.76 -7.41 -33.31
CA GLU A 72 3.87 -8.01 -34.04
C GLU A 72 4.64 -9.04 -33.19
N LEU A 73 5.00 -8.70 -31.95
CA LEU A 73 5.68 -9.63 -31.03
C LEU A 73 4.81 -10.83 -30.68
N LYS A 74 3.50 -10.65 -30.51
CA LYS A 74 2.57 -11.76 -30.28
C LYS A 74 2.50 -12.68 -31.50
N LYS A 75 2.41 -12.10 -32.70
CA LYS A 75 2.39 -12.87 -33.94
C LYS A 75 3.69 -13.62 -34.17
N GLU A 76 4.84 -13.01 -33.86
CA GLU A 76 6.15 -13.65 -33.92
C GLU A 76 6.27 -14.82 -32.93
N ASN A 77 5.84 -14.62 -31.68
CA ASN A 77 5.82 -15.70 -30.68
C ASN A 77 4.84 -16.83 -31.04
N GLU A 78 3.66 -16.52 -31.60
CA GLU A 78 2.71 -17.53 -32.09
C GLU A 78 3.31 -18.34 -33.23
N ILE A 79 3.99 -17.68 -34.19
CA ILE A 79 4.70 -18.36 -35.28
C ILE A 79 5.83 -19.25 -34.74
N GLU A 80 6.60 -18.78 -33.77
CA GLU A 80 7.68 -19.57 -33.15
C GLU A 80 7.14 -20.80 -32.42
N ILE A 81 6.01 -20.69 -31.73
CA ILE A 81 5.36 -21.81 -31.06
C ILE A 81 4.84 -22.83 -32.08
N ASP A 82 4.24 -22.36 -33.17
CA ASP A 82 3.71 -23.23 -34.23
C ASP A 82 4.82 -23.95 -34.99
N THR A 83 5.96 -23.29 -35.24
CA THR A 83 7.13 -23.94 -35.86
C THR A 83 7.80 -24.93 -34.91
N MET A 84 7.95 -24.60 -33.62
CA MET A 84 8.43 -25.53 -32.60
C MET A 84 7.53 -26.75 -32.44
N ALA A 85 6.22 -26.60 -32.57
CA ALA A 85 5.26 -27.70 -32.51
C ALA A 85 5.32 -28.58 -33.77
N ALA A 86 5.53 -27.99 -34.94
CA ALA A 86 5.70 -28.73 -36.20
C ALA A 86 6.98 -29.58 -36.21
N ASP A 87 8.08 -29.06 -35.66
CA ASP A 87 9.35 -29.79 -35.52
C ASP A 87 9.32 -30.89 -34.43
N MET A 88 8.30 -30.89 -33.55
CA MET A 88 8.05 -31.95 -32.55
C MET A 88 7.16 -33.08 -33.06
N LEU A 89 6.58 -32.98 -34.26
CA LEU A 89 5.86 -34.08 -34.90
C LEU A 89 6.87 -35.02 -35.59
N PRO A 90 6.89 -36.34 -35.27
CA PRO A 90 7.86 -37.28 -35.82
C PRO A 90 7.68 -37.56 -37.32
#